data_AF-A0A9D7NTF0-F1
#
_entry.id   AF-A0A9D7NTF0-F1
#
_cell.length_a   1.000
_cell.length_b   1.000
_cell.length_c   1.000
_cell.angle_alpha   90.00
_cell.angle_beta   90.00
_cell.angle_gamma   90.00
#
_symmetry.space_group_name_H-M   'P 1'
#
loop_
_entity.id
_entity.type
_entity.pdbx_description
1 polymer ?
#
loop_
_entity_poly.entity_id
_entity_poly.type
_entity_poly.pdbx_seq_one_letter_code
_entity_poly.pdbx_strand_id
1 'polypeptide(L)'
;MYNARNPCLATLLVLFITGPIVAQVNKAGTIHLGVGLAAGAHATEYRETVRILGVSFTNKSTDGAATVTLPLEFSIGLAKPVSLGIYLEPGSYLDSSATESNGLAMLGLQPRLYLVNGDRFAWLASLRFGGSALVIDRSAEGTATTARYRGGHLGIGTGIAAYFGDHIGLQVHLNYLANNFTLKEYDINGANVPLDNFDAELLTRGIALQASLAFKF
;
A
#
# COMPACT_ATOMS: atom_id res chain seq x y z
N MET A 1 -46.69 21.63 19.66
CA MET A 1 -45.48 21.90 18.87
C MET A 1 -44.54 20.71 19.02
N TYR A 2 -43.93 20.32 17.90
CA TYR A 2 -43.24 19.05 17.59
C TYR A 2 -41.88 18.86 18.29
N ASN A 3 -41.56 17.59 18.62
CA ASN A 3 -40.29 16.83 18.54
C ASN A 3 -38.97 17.43 19.10
N ALA A 4 -38.00 16.67 19.63
CA ALA A 4 -37.79 15.23 19.72
C ALA A 4 -36.83 14.95 20.91
N ARG A 5 -37.10 13.89 21.66
CA ARG A 5 -36.12 13.27 22.58
C ARG A 5 -35.22 12.38 21.72
N ASN A 6 -33.90 12.60 21.74
CA ASN A 6 -32.92 11.70 21.13
C ASN A 6 -32.26 10.82 22.20
N PRO A 7 -32.79 9.63 22.52
CA PRO A 7 -32.03 8.60 23.22
C PRO A 7 -31.55 7.56 22.19
N CYS A 8 -30.79 7.97 21.17
CA CYS A 8 -30.26 7.04 20.16
C CYS A 8 -28.72 6.99 20.11
N LEU A 9 -28.03 7.94 20.76
CA LEU A 9 -26.56 8.00 20.71
C LEU A 9 -25.88 7.12 21.78
N ALA A 10 -26.57 6.76 22.87
CA ALA A 10 -25.99 6.02 23.98
C ALA A 10 -26.06 4.49 23.81
N THR A 11 -26.93 3.98 22.92
CA THR A 11 -27.18 2.53 22.79
C THR A 11 -26.18 1.84 21.86
N LEU A 12 -25.47 2.59 21.00
CA LEU A 12 -24.48 2.00 20.08
C LEU A 12 -23.13 1.69 20.75
N LEU A 13 -22.85 2.26 21.94
CA LEU A 13 -21.57 2.11 22.63
C LEU A 13 -21.54 0.93 23.62
N VAL A 14 -22.69 0.33 23.95
CA VAL A 14 -22.80 -0.68 25.04
C VAL A 14 -22.87 -2.13 24.51
N LEU A 15 -22.93 -2.34 23.19
CA LEU A 15 -23.07 -3.68 22.60
C LEU A 15 -21.74 -4.44 22.36
N PHE A 16 -20.59 -3.90 22.80
CA PHE A 16 -19.28 -4.53 22.59
C PHE A 16 -18.73 -5.34 23.77
N ILE A 17 -19.49 -5.54 24.85
CA ILE A 17 -18.95 -6.16 26.07
C ILE A 17 -19.82 -7.32 26.53
N THR A 18 -19.68 -8.50 25.91
CA THR A 18 -19.99 -9.77 26.58
C THR A 18 -19.19 -10.95 26.03
N GLY A 19 -18.28 -11.49 26.86
CA GLY A 19 -17.86 -12.90 26.80
C GLY A 19 -16.34 -13.16 26.91
N PRO A 20 -15.86 -14.01 27.84
CA PRO A 20 -14.49 -14.46 27.85
C PRO A 20 -14.33 -15.56 26.80
N ILE A 21 -13.89 -15.17 25.61
CA ILE A 21 -13.48 -16.09 24.54
C ILE A 21 -11.97 -16.20 24.65
N VAL A 22 -11.41 -17.41 24.68
CA VAL A 22 -9.96 -17.67 24.52
C VAL A 22 -9.48 -16.79 23.37
N ALA A 23 -8.77 -15.70 23.69
CA ALA A 23 -8.85 -14.45 22.94
C ALA A 23 -7.90 -14.44 21.74
N GLN A 24 -7.97 -15.48 20.91
CA GLN A 24 -7.18 -15.60 19.68
C GLN A 24 -7.19 -14.27 18.94
N VAL A 25 -6.01 -13.85 18.48
CA VAL A 25 -5.84 -12.58 17.75
C VAL A 25 -6.88 -12.48 16.64
N ASN A 26 -7.15 -13.57 15.92
CA ASN A 26 -8.15 -13.61 14.87
C ASN A 26 -9.16 -14.75 15.02
N LYS A 27 -10.43 -14.44 14.78
CA LYS A 27 -11.53 -15.39 14.64
C LYS A 27 -12.53 -14.85 13.61
N ALA A 28 -13.50 -15.67 13.24
CA ALA A 28 -14.57 -15.22 12.36
C ALA A 28 -15.27 -13.98 12.97
N GLY A 29 -15.42 -12.92 12.18
CA GLY A 29 -16.01 -11.66 12.57
C GLY A 29 -15.06 -10.64 13.22
N THR A 30 -13.81 -11.00 13.53
CA THR A 30 -12.85 -10.04 14.11
C THR A 30 -12.52 -8.95 13.10
N ILE A 31 -12.61 -7.69 13.51
CA ILE A 31 -12.20 -6.54 12.70
C ILE A 31 -10.78 -6.15 13.10
N HIS A 32 -9.88 -6.02 12.14
CA HIS A 32 -8.53 -5.52 12.37
C HIS A 32 -8.30 -4.21 11.62
N LEU A 33 -7.71 -3.24 12.30
CA LEU A 33 -7.24 -1.99 11.71
C LEU A 33 -5.74 -1.86 11.92
N GLY A 34 -5.02 -1.41 10.89
CA GLY A 34 -3.59 -1.14 10.93
C GLY A 34 -3.31 0.26 10.43
N VAL A 35 -2.50 1.02 11.15
CA VAL A 35 -1.94 2.30 10.68
C VAL A 35 -0.46 2.31 11.01
N GLY A 36 0.38 2.51 10.01
CA GLY A 36 1.81 2.37 10.21
C GLY A 36 2.68 3.17 9.27
N LEU A 37 3.97 2.91 9.36
CA LEU A 37 5.01 3.41 8.49
C LEU A 37 5.75 2.24 7.88
N ALA A 38 6.12 2.36 6.61
CA ALA A 38 6.92 1.38 5.92
C ALA A 38 8.08 2.04 5.19
N ALA A 39 9.23 1.36 5.20
CA ALA A 39 10.42 1.73 4.46
C ALA A 39 10.80 0.58 3.54
N GLY A 40 11.05 0.87 2.27
CA GLY A 40 11.35 -0.13 1.26
C GLY A 40 12.60 0.18 0.45
N ALA A 41 13.20 -0.87 -0.11
CA ALA A 41 14.29 -0.80 -1.06
C ALA A 41 13.96 -1.69 -2.25
N HIS A 42 14.10 -1.15 -3.46
CA HIS A 42 13.66 -1.76 -4.71
C HIS A 42 14.75 -1.68 -5.75
N ALA A 43 14.90 -2.75 -6.54
CA ALA A 43 15.53 -2.68 -7.84
C ALA A 43 14.49 -2.17 -8.85
N THR A 44 14.90 -1.27 -9.73
CA THR A 44 14.07 -0.67 -10.77
C THR A 44 14.58 -1.08 -12.14
N GLU A 45 13.67 -1.29 -13.08
CA GLU A 45 13.97 -1.46 -14.49
C GLU A 45 13.06 -0.52 -15.27
N TYR A 46 13.66 0.49 -15.89
CA TYR A 46 12.99 1.45 -16.74
C TYR A 46 13.17 1.05 -18.20
N ARG A 47 12.07 1.02 -18.96
CA ARG A 47 12.06 0.79 -20.40
C ARG A 47 11.35 1.93 -21.07
N GLU A 48 12.00 2.50 -22.06
CA GLU A 48 11.47 3.60 -22.84
C GLU A 48 11.47 3.19 -24.30
N THR A 49 10.34 3.33 -24.98
CA THR A 49 10.22 3.02 -26.40
C THR A 49 9.79 4.26 -27.16
N VAL A 50 10.67 4.72 -28.05
CA VAL A 50 10.41 5.85 -28.95
C VAL A 50 10.18 5.32 -30.36
N ARG A 51 9.14 5.80 -31.03
CA ARG A 51 8.81 5.44 -32.41
C ARG A 51 9.11 6.59 -33.34
N ILE A 52 10.06 6.39 -34.25
CA ILE A 52 10.45 7.38 -35.26
C ILE A 52 10.23 6.76 -36.63
N LEU A 53 9.37 7.36 -37.44
CA LEU A 53 9.08 6.92 -38.82
C LEU A 53 8.69 5.42 -38.91
N GLY A 54 7.94 4.91 -37.93
CA GLY A 54 7.49 3.51 -37.87
C GLY A 54 8.52 2.51 -37.32
N VAL A 55 9.74 2.95 -37.00
CA VAL A 55 10.77 2.14 -36.34
C VAL A 55 10.74 2.40 -34.83
N SER A 56 10.68 1.33 -34.04
CA SER A 56 10.69 1.41 -32.56
C SER A 56 12.11 1.24 -32.03
N PHE A 57 12.56 2.18 -31.22
CA PHE A 57 13.82 2.13 -30.48
C PHE A 57 13.52 2.00 -29.00
N THR A 58 14.02 0.93 -28.37
CA THR A 58 13.81 0.69 -26.94
C THR A 58 15.11 0.87 -26.17
N ASN A 59 15.11 1.81 -25.24
CA ASN A 59 16.15 1.98 -24.25
C ASN A 59 15.75 1.30 -22.95
N LYS A 60 16.71 0.66 -22.28
CA LYS A 60 16.52 -0.01 -21.00
C LYS A 60 17.58 0.48 -20.01
N SER A 61 17.13 0.84 -18.81
CA SER A 61 18.00 1.22 -17.69
C SER A 61 17.59 0.46 -16.43
N THR A 62 18.55 0.22 -15.53
CA THR A 62 18.33 -0.45 -14.25
C THR A 62 18.97 0.36 -13.13
N ASP A 63 18.24 0.55 -12.04
CA ASP A 63 18.71 1.34 -10.90
C ASP A 63 18.16 0.76 -9.56
N GLY A 64 18.42 1.46 -8.46
CA GLY A 64 17.83 1.22 -7.15
C GLY A 64 16.97 2.40 -6.72
N ALA A 65 15.94 2.12 -5.92
CA ALA A 65 15.12 3.16 -5.32
C ALA A 65 14.72 2.75 -3.90
N ALA A 66 14.65 3.73 -2.99
CA ALA A 66 14.10 3.53 -1.65
C ALA A 66 12.73 4.20 -1.55
N THR A 67 11.84 3.69 -0.70
CA THR A 67 10.49 4.23 -0.50
C THR A 67 10.19 4.44 0.97
N VAL A 68 9.37 5.44 1.27
CA VAL A 68 8.70 5.58 2.57
C VAL A 68 7.20 5.70 2.32
N THR A 69 6.41 4.87 2.99
CA THR A 69 4.96 4.79 2.81
C THR A 69 4.22 4.72 4.14
N LEU A 70 2.92 5.04 4.11
CA LEU A 70 2.01 5.03 5.25
C LEU A 70 0.91 3.99 5.02
N PRO A 71 1.14 2.69 5.34
CA PRO A 71 0.13 1.67 5.19
C PRO A 71 -1.07 1.88 6.13
N LEU A 72 -2.26 1.95 5.54
CA LEU A 72 -3.56 1.92 6.19
C LEU A 72 -4.25 0.62 5.81
N GLU A 73 -4.55 -0.22 6.79
CA GLU A 73 -5.06 -1.57 6.57
C GLU A 73 -6.37 -1.78 7.33
N PHE A 74 -7.33 -2.41 6.67
CA PHE A 74 -8.58 -2.86 7.26
C PHE A 74 -8.79 -4.32 6.89
N SER A 75 -9.14 -5.18 7.85
CA SER A 75 -9.47 -6.57 7.53
C SER A 75 -10.55 -7.15 8.42
N ILE A 76 -11.25 -8.15 7.88
CA ILE A 76 -12.25 -8.94 8.61
C ILE A 76 -11.81 -10.40 8.67
N GLY A 77 -11.88 -10.99 9.86
CA GLY A 77 -11.63 -12.40 10.09
C GLY A 77 -12.73 -13.24 9.47
N LEU A 78 -12.37 -14.14 8.56
CA LEU A 78 -13.31 -15.07 7.92
C LEU A 78 -13.38 -16.39 8.69
N ALA A 79 -12.24 -16.81 9.23
CA ALA A 79 -12.08 -17.99 10.07
C ALA A 79 -10.89 -17.78 11.00
N LYS A 80 -10.65 -18.68 11.96
CA LYS A 80 -9.47 -18.59 12.85
C LYS A 80 -8.15 -18.39 12.08
N PRO A 81 -7.83 -19.16 11.04
CA PRO A 81 -6.57 -18.99 10.33
C PRO A 81 -6.60 -17.89 9.26
N VAL A 82 -7.75 -17.30 8.91
CA VAL A 82 -7.87 -16.48 7.70
C VAL A 82 -8.60 -15.17 7.97
N SER A 83 -8.04 -14.07 7.46
CA SER A 83 -8.74 -12.80 7.30
C SER A 83 -8.61 -12.29 5.87
N LEU A 84 -9.57 -11.48 5.44
CA LEU A 84 -9.50 -10.76 4.18
C LEU A 84 -9.51 -9.27 4.46
N GLY A 85 -8.55 -8.55 3.89
CA GLY A 85 -8.43 -7.11 4.06
C GLY A 85 -8.37 -6.33 2.77
N ILE A 86 -8.51 -5.02 2.94
CA ILE A 86 -8.15 -3.98 1.98
C ILE A 86 -7.03 -3.15 2.59
N TYR A 87 -6.25 -2.50 1.75
CA TYR A 87 -5.27 -1.53 2.20
C TYR A 87 -5.15 -0.36 1.24
N LEU A 88 -4.76 0.78 1.80
CA LEU A 88 -4.33 1.98 1.10
C LEU A 88 -2.95 2.37 1.62
N GLU A 89 -2.01 2.59 0.72
CA GLU A 89 -0.63 2.89 1.08
C GLU A 89 -0.09 4.03 0.22
N PRO A 90 -0.30 5.29 0.63
CA PRO A 90 0.37 6.44 0.05
C PRO A 90 1.82 6.53 0.52
N GLY A 91 2.67 7.16 -0.27
CA GLY A 91 4.05 7.44 0.09
C GLY A 91 4.83 8.08 -1.04
N SER A 92 6.15 7.93 -0.99
CA SER A 92 7.07 8.46 -1.98
C SER A 92 8.33 7.61 -2.05
N TYR A 93 9.04 7.71 -3.17
CA TYR A 93 10.43 7.35 -3.32
C TYR A 93 11.34 8.42 -2.68
N LEU A 94 12.41 7.95 -2.05
CA LEU A 94 13.48 8.79 -1.55
C LEU A 94 14.43 9.12 -2.71
N ASP A 95 14.45 10.38 -3.12
CA ASP A 95 15.43 10.91 -4.07
C ASP A 95 16.61 11.51 -3.31
N SER A 96 17.82 11.13 -3.73
CA SER A 96 19.09 11.60 -3.16
C SER A 96 19.45 13.03 -3.55
N SER A 97 18.87 13.55 -4.63
CA SER A 97 19.22 14.84 -5.23
C SER A 97 18.29 15.99 -4.85
N ALA A 98 17.14 15.70 -4.22
CA ALA A 98 16.09 16.66 -3.84
C ALA A 98 15.57 17.52 -5.02
N THR A 99 15.84 17.12 -6.26
CA THR A 99 15.40 17.80 -7.48
C THR A 99 14.13 17.19 -8.08
N GLU A 100 13.70 16.03 -7.60
CA GLU A 100 12.48 15.35 -8.04
C GLU A 100 11.46 15.27 -6.89
N SER A 101 10.24 15.76 -7.13
CA SER A 101 9.10 15.43 -6.27
C SER A 101 8.42 14.19 -6.84
N ASN A 102 8.06 13.25 -5.99
CA ASN A 102 7.42 12.04 -6.43
C ASN A 102 6.36 11.56 -5.42
N GLY A 103 5.28 11.00 -5.94
CA GLY A 103 4.16 10.49 -5.16
C GLY A 103 3.81 9.07 -5.60
N LEU A 104 3.73 8.16 -4.64
CA LEU A 104 3.33 6.78 -4.82
C LEU A 104 2.03 6.54 -4.05
N ALA A 105 1.10 5.80 -4.64
CA ALA A 105 -0.07 5.30 -3.93
C ALA A 105 -0.41 3.90 -4.39
N MET A 106 -0.70 3.02 -3.43
CA MET A 106 -1.15 1.66 -3.70
C MET A 106 -2.50 1.40 -3.02
N LEU A 107 -3.38 0.69 -3.71
CA LEU A 107 -4.66 0.24 -3.18
C LEU A 107 -4.87 -1.21 -3.59
N GLY A 108 -5.31 -2.06 -2.65
CA GLY A 108 -5.50 -3.46 -2.99
C GLY A 108 -6.19 -4.31 -1.95
N LEU A 109 -6.25 -5.60 -2.25
CA LEU A 109 -6.71 -6.64 -1.36
C LEU A 109 -5.52 -7.31 -0.67
N GLN A 110 -5.76 -7.77 0.55
CA GLN A 110 -4.77 -8.42 1.39
C GLN A 110 -5.39 -9.57 2.18
N PRO A 111 -5.53 -10.77 1.58
CA PRO A 111 -5.78 -11.97 2.35
C PRO A 111 -4.58 -12.27 3.26
N ARG A 112 -4.87 -12.67 4.50
CA ARG A 112 -3.86 -13.02 5.52
C ARG A 112 -4.15 -14.39 6.08
N LEU A 113 -3.09 -15.15 6.28
CA LEU A 113 -3.08 -16.45 6.93
C LEU A 113 -2.36 -16.31 8.28
N TYR A 114 -3.01 -16.73 9.36
CA TYR A 114 -2.47 -16.74 10.70
C TYR A 114 -1.79 -18.10 10.93
N LEU A 115 -0.48 -18.14 10.68
CA LEU A 115 0.38 -19.31 10.90
C LEU A 115 0.44 -19.68 12.39
N VAL A 116 0.48 -18.66 13.24
CA VAL A 116 0.28 -18.77 14.69
C VAL A 116 -0.82 -17.80 15.07
N ASN A 117 -1.78 -18.25 15.87
CA ASN A 117 -2.93 -17.47 16.30
C ASN A 117 -3.18 -17.68 17.81
N GLY A 118 -2.30 -17.12 18.63
CA GLY A 118 -2.43 -17.11 20.09
C GLY A 118 -3.32 -15.97 20.57
N ASP A 119 -3.40 -15.77 21.88
CA ASP A 119 -4.32 -14.77 22.46
C ASP A 119 -3.85 -13.32 22.24
N ARG A 120 -2.53 -13.11 22.33
CA ARG A 120 -1.91 -11.79 22.18
C ARG A 120 -0.78 -11.77 21.15
N PHE A 121 -0.55 -12.89 20.48
CA PHE A 121 0.51 -13.04 19.51
C PHE A 121 -0.02 -13.73 18.26
N ALA A 122 0.30 -13.16 17.10
CA ALA A 122 0.08 -13.81 15.83
C ALA A 122 1.33 -13.75 14.95
N TRP A 123 1.55 -14.82 14.21
CA TRP A 123 2.47 -14.84 13.07
C TRP A 123 1.65 -14.99 11.80
N LEU A 124 1.88 -14.08 10.86
CA LEU A 124 1.07 -13.85 9.69
C LEU A 124 1.89 -14.15 8.44
N ALA A 125 1.25 -14.76 7.46
CA ALA A 125 1.61 -14.65 6.05
C ALA A 125 0.53 -13.85 5.34
N SER A 126 0.90 -13.04 4.36
CA SER A 126 -0.05 -12.21 3.61
C SER A 126 0.29 -12.18 2.14
N LEU A 127 -0.75 -12.17 1.31
CA LEU A 127 -0.64 -11.80 -0.10
C LEU A 127 -1.18 -10.38 -0.25
N ARG A 128 -0.61 -9.60 -1.15
CA ARG A 128 -1.02 -8.23 -1.46
C ARG A 128 -1.11 -8.08 -2.96
N PHE A 129 -2.23 -7.60 -3.48
CA PHE A 129 -2.37 -7.36 -4.91
C PHE A 129 -3.41 -6.28 -5.16
N GLY A 130 -3.24 -5.54 -6.24
CA GLY A 130 -4.12 -4.42 -6.56
C GLY A 130 -3.51 -3.47 -7.58
N GLY A 131 -3.91 -2.20 -7.50
CA GLY A 131 -3.44 -1.13 -8.36
C GLY A 131 -2.47 -0.20 -7.65
N SER A 132 -1.53 0.34 -8.43
CA SER A 132 -0.55 1.34 -8.01
C SER A 132 -0.57 2.52 -8.97
N ALA A 133 -0.33 3.71 -8.42
CA ALA A 133 -0.15 4.95 -9.16
C ALA A 133 1.14 5.63 -8.70
N LEU A 134 1.88 6.19 -9.66
CA LEU A 134 3.13 6.90 -9.43
C LEU A 134 3.10 8.21 -10.22
N VAL A 135 3.46 9.30 -9.57
CA VAL A 135 3.65 10.61 -10.19
C VAL A 135 5.09 11.03 -9.93
N ILE A 136 5.79 11.45 -10.97
CA ILE A 136 7.14 11.99 -10.88
C ILE A 136 7.11 13.38 -11.51
N ASP A 137 7.45 14.38 -10.70
CA ASP A 137 7.58 15.77 -11.10
C ASP A 137 9.06 16.13 -11.09
N ARG A 138 9.57 16.57 -12.25
CA ARG A 138 10.96 17.02 -12.42
C ARG A 138 10.97 18.47 -12.84
N SER A 139 11.76 19.29 -12.16
CA SER A 139 12.00 20.68 -12.54
C SER A 139 13.48 20.89 -12.83
N ALA A 140 13.81 21.22 -14.08
CA ALA A 140 15.17 21.57 -14.50
C ALA A 140 15.14 22.83 -15.37
N GLU A 141 16.00 23.81 -15.08
CA GLU A 141 16.24 25.07 -15.81
C GLU A 141 15.22 25.43 -16.92
N GLY A 142 14.05 25.96 -16.53
CA GLY A 142 13.02 26.46 -17.45
C GLY A 142 12.05 25.41 -18.02
N THR A 143 12.21 24.14 -17.63
CA THR A 143 11.34 23.03 -18.03
C THR A 143 10.85 22.25 -16.80
N ALA A 144 9.53 22.21 -16.62
CA ALA A 144 8.87 21.35 -15.65
C ALA A 144 8.23 20.17 -16.39
N THR A 145 8.48 18.95 -15.94
CA THR A 145 7.86 17.75 -16.52
C THR A 145 7.14 16.96 -15.44
N THR A 146 5.96 16.44 -15.77
CA THR A 146 5.15 15.58 -14.90
C THR A 146 4.85 14.29 -15.62
N ALA A 147 5.34 13.18 -15.09
CA ALA A 147 5.07 11.84 -15.61
C ALA A 147 4.14 11.10 -14.66
N ARG A 148 3.00 10.61 -15.17
CA ARG A 148 2.02 9.85 -14.40
C ARG A 148 1.97 8.43 -14.90
N TYR A 149 2.30 7.49 -14.02
CA TYR A 149 2.28 6.08 -14.27
C TYR A 149 1.15 5.40 -13.48
N ARG A 150 0.61 4.33 -14.06
CA ARG A 150 -0.35 3.45 -13.40
C ARG A 150 -0.04 2.00 -13.73
N GLY A 151 -0.36 1.11 -12.82
CA GLY A 151 -0.42 -0.31 -13.14
C GLY A 151 -0.72 -1.17 -11.93
N GLY A 152 -0.34 -2.43 -12.01
CA GLY A 152 -0.66 -3.43 -11.00
C GLY A 152 0.52 -3.77 -10.11
N HIS A 153 0.22 -4.36 -8.96
CA HIS A 153 1.25 -4.89 -8.07
C HIS A 153 0.86 -6.22 -7.47
N LEU A 154 1.89 -6.98 -7.10
CA LEU A 154 1.80 -8.24 -6.38
C LEU A 154 2.88 -8.24 -5.29
N GLY A 155 2.50 -8.64 -4.09
CA GLY A 155 3.41 -8.76 -2.97
C GLY A 155 3.07 -9.97 -2.11
N ILE A 156 4.08 -10.50 -1.47
CA ILE A 156 3.96 -11.54 -0.45
C ILE A 156 4.70 -11.05 0.78
N GLY A 157 4.14 -11.27 1.95
CA GLY A 157 4.72 -10.79 3.19
C GLY A 157 4.56 -11.77 4.32
N THR A 158 5.36 -11.58 5.35
CA THR A 158 5.20 -12.22 6.64
C THR A 158 5.33 -11.16 7.74
N GLY A 159 4.63 -11.34 8.84
CA GLY A 159 4.67 -10.37 9.93
C GLY A 159 4.26 -10.93 11.25
N ILE A 160 4.68 -10.28 12.32
CA ILE A 160 4.34 -10.62 13.69
C ILE A 160 3.44 -9.52 14.22
N ALA A 161 2.36 -9.90 14.91
CA ALA A 161 1.51 -8.98 15.65
C ALA A 161 1.54 -9.36 17.15
N ALA A 162 1.87 -8.39 18.00
CA ALA A 162 1.89 -8.52 19.45
C ALA A 162 0.93 -7.50 20.07
N TYR A 163 -0.01 -7.98 20.88
CA TYR A 163 -1.05 -7.16 21.50
C TYR A 163 -0.73 -6.92 22.98
N PHE A 164 -0.72 -5.67 23.39
CA PHE A 164 -0.46 -5.25 24.78
C PHE A 164 -1.69 -5.40 25.67
N GLY A 165 -2.88 -5.44 25.06
CA GLY A 165 -4.16 -5.70 25.71
C GLY A 165 -5.12 -6.40 24.76
N ASP A 166 -6.42 -6.24 25.00
CA ASP A 166 -7.43 -6.96 24.21
C ASP A 166 -7.69 -6.31 22.85
N HIS A 167 -7.37 -5.02 22.68
CA HIS A 167 -7.69 -4.27 21.47
C HIS A 167 -6.48 -3.67 20.77
N ILE A 168 -5.38 -3.39 21.46
CA ILE A 168 -4.27 -2.58 20.93
C ILE A 168 -2.97 -3.40 20.93
N GLY A 169 -2.23 -3.31 19.84
CA GLY A 169 -0.95 -3.96 19.65
C GLY A 169 -0.05 -3.24 18.65
N LEU A 170 1.06 -3.89 18.37
CA LEU A 170 2.01 -3.52 17.33
C LEU A 170 2.13 -4.70 16.36
N GLN A 171 2.21 -4.39 15.08
CA GLN A 171 2.57 -5.36 14.04
C GLN A 171 3.83 -4.90 13.31
N VAL A 172 4.67 -5.87 12.95
CA VAL A 172 5.86 -5.67 12.12
C VAL A 172 5.80 -6.64 10.97
N HIS A 173 5.94 -6.15 9.74
CA HIS A 173 5.89 -6.96 8.53
C HIS A 173 7.15 -6.79 7.69
N LEU A 174 7.57 -7.89 7.08
CA LEU A 174 8.51 -7.93 5.98
C LEU A 174 7.73 -8.30 4.72
N ASN A 175 7.74 -7.42 3.73
CA ASN A 175 6.98 -7.59 2.49
C ASN A 175 7.94 -7.61 1.30
N TYR A 176 7.84 -8.60 0.44
CA TYR A 176 8.33 -8.50 -0.93
C TYR A 176 7.23 -7.88 -1.79
N LEU A 177 7.57 -6.91 -2.63
CA LEU A 177 6.65 -6.21 -3.51
C LEU A 177 7.21 -6.12 -4.92
N ALA A 178 6.36 -6.41 -5.91
CA ALA A 178 6.62 -6.19 -7.32
C ALA A 178 5.52 -5.30 -7.91
N ASN A 179 5.92 -4.18 -8.50
CA ASN A 179 5.02 -3.27 -9.22
C ASN A 179 5.37 -3.27 -10.70
N ASN A 180 4.35 -3.12 -11.53
CA ASN A 180 4.49 -2.82 -12.95
C ASN A 180 3.76 -1.52 -13.23
N PHE A 181 4.49 -0.48 -13.61
CA PHE A 181 3.99 0.84 -13.93
C PHE A 181 4.11 1.08 -15.43
N THR A 182 3.03 1.49 -16.07
CA THR A 182 3.04 1.98 -17.44
C THR A 182 2.72 3.46 -17.44
N LEU A 183 3.44 4.24 -18.23
CA LEU A 183 3.18 5.66 -18.43
C LEU A 183 1.77 5.84 -19.02
N LYS A 184 1.04 6.82 -18.49
CA LYS A 184 -0.31 7.15 -18.95
C LYS A 184 -0.43 8.59 -19.39
N GLU A 185 0.27 9.50 -18.72
CA GLU A 185 0.26 10.92 -19.04
C GLU A 185 1.67 11.48 -18.86
N TYR A 186 2.07 12.36 -19.77
CA TYR A 186 3.33 13.09 -19.71
C TYR A 186 3.08 14.54 -20.08
N ASP A 187 3.38 15.44 -19.16
CA ASP A 187 3.19 16.88 -19.34
C ASP A 187 4.55 17.59 -19.35
N ILE A 188 4.71 18.57 -20.24
CA ILE A 188 5.86 19.49 -20.28
C ILE A 188 5.31 20.91 -20.12
N ASN A 189 5.78 21.63 -19.11
CA ASN A 189 5.34 22.98 -18.76
C ASN A 189 3.81 23.11 -18.64
N GLY A 190 3.16 22.04 -18.15
CA GLY A 190 1.70 21.96 -18.01
C GLY A 190 0.94 21.64 -19.29
N ALA A 191 1.62 21.46 -20.43
CA ALA A 191 1.02 21.01 -21.68
C ALA A 191 1.20 19.50 -21.85
N ASN A 192 0.12 18.80 -22.14
CA ASN A 192 0.13 17.35 -22.35
C ASN A 192 0.82 16.98 -23.66
N VAL A 193 1.73 16.02 -23.61
CA VAL A 193 2.44 15.49 -24.77
C VAL A 193 1.77 14.17 -25.22
N PRO A 194 1.34 14.06 -26.49
CA PRO A 194 0.79 12.82 -27.01
C PRO A 194 1.79 11.65 -26.91
N LEU A 195 1.31 10.50 -26.42
CA LEU A 195 2.11 9.28 -26.23
C LEU A 195 2.14 8.36 -27.46
N ASP A 196 1.61 8.79 -28.61
CA ASP A 196 1.46 7.93 -29.81
C ASP A 196 2.81 7.39 -30.33
N ASN A 197 3.88 8.14 -30.11
CA ASN A 197 5.24 7.79 -30.52
C ASN A 197 6.17 7.52 -29.32
N PHE A 198 5.64 7.48 -28.11
CA PHE A 198 6.43 7.44 -26.88
C PHE A 198 5.72 6.62 -25.80
N ASP A 199 6.35 5.55 -25.35
CA ASP A 199 5.85 4.73 -24.25
C ASP A 199 6.98 4.49 -23.24
N ALA A 200 6.61 4.36 -21.97
CA ALA A 200 7.53 4.05 -20.90
C ALA A 200 6.92 3.10 -19.87
N GLU A 201 7.72 2.11 -19.48
CA GLU A 201 7.40 1.15 -18.44
C GLU A 201 8.44 1.23 -17.32
N LEU A 202 7.98 1.13 -16.07
CA LEU A 202 8.81 1.05 -14.89
C LEU A 202 8.41 -0.17 -14.08
N LEU A 203 9.32 -1.14 -14.01
CA LEU A 203 9.18 -2.31 -13.15
C LEU A 203 9.95 -2.05 -11.86
N THR A 204 9.34 -2.29 -10.70
CA THR A 204 10.04 -2.19 -9.41
C THR A 204 9.85 -3.47 -8.63
N ARG A 205 10.93 -4.02 -8.05
CA ARG A 205 10.87 -5.22 -7.22
C ARG A 205 11.74 -5.02 -5.99
N GLY A 206 11.18 -5.27 -4.82
CA GLY A 206 11.88 -4.90 -3.60
C GLY A 206 11.31 -5.52 -2.34
N ILE A 207 11.94 -5.14 -1.24
CA ILE A 207 11.56 -5.53 0.10
C ILE A 207 11.17 -4.27 0.88
N ALA A 208 10.10 -4.35 1.66
CA ALA A 208 9.66 -3.31 2.56
C ALA A 208 9.50 -3.85 3.99
N LEU A 209 10.03 -3.09 4.94
CA LEU A 209 9.80 -3.27 6.36
C LEU A 209 8.69 -2.31 6.79
N GLN A 210 7.67 -2.84 7.45
CA GLN A 210 6.52 -2.09 7.92
C GLN A 210 6.40 -2.27 9.44
N ALA A 211 6.15 -1.17 10.15
CA ALA A 211 5.72 -1.18 11.54
C ALA A 211 4.37 -0.47 11.64
N SER A 212 3.40 -1.03 12.34
CA SER A 212 2.06 -0.44 12.46
C SER A 212 1.48 -0.63 13.84
N LEU A 213 0.70 0.34 14.28
CA LEU A 213 -0.25 0.12 15.37
C LEU A 213 -1.36 -0.78 14.86
N ALA A 214 -1.65 -1.83 15.62
CA ALA A 214 -2.68 -2.82 15.32
C ALA A 214 -3.84 -2.66 16.29
N PHE A 215 -5.05 -2.61 15.76
CA PHE A 215 -6.29 -2.59 16.54
C PHE A 215 -7.13 -3.81 16.19
N LYS A 216 -7.73 -4.49 17.18
CA LYS A 216 -8.66 -5.60 16.97
C LYS A 216 -9.98 -5.43 17.75
N PHE A 217 -11.10 -5.81 17.13
CA PHE A 217 -12.45 -5.76 17.70
C PHE A 217 -13.22 -7.05 17.43
#